data_AF-A0A503KT01-F1
#
_entry.id   AF-A0A503KT01-F1
#
_cell.length_a   1.000
_cell.length_b   1.000
_cell.length_c   1.000
_cell.angle_alpha   90.00
_cell.angle_beta   90.00
_cell.angle_gamma   90.00
#
_symmetry.space_group_name_H-M   'P 1'
#
loop_
_entity.id
_entity.type
_entity.pdbx_description
1 polymer ?
#
loop_
_entity_poly.entity_id
_entity_poly.type
_entity_poly.pdbx_seq_one_letter_code
_entity_poly.pdbx_strand_id
1 'polypeptide(L)'
;MSISSLGDISANDASTVALAANGKALSTAPDRLGYLSPTDPSVGVEAIGRLYATQGYVWLKGLLRRRDVIDFRGFAISYLASSGLLKPETDPSRGIASTGAFDRKLADRRLMSLVRSSAYEGFCAQPRLSRLMDAFVGGLSYLHKRKIMRFTMPGTTTATPAHYDLVYLRGGTNRVVTAWIPIGDTPIDMGGLVYLEGSHAVGAAMEARFSSDNAGLDPEERVSAYNRNMSEGGWVSKDLPAMADRFDTRWLMADYEAGDVVLHSPYMIHASTTNRSVDGLIRLSTDIRYQNVDDEIDARWGKHWSLDDML
;
A
#
# COMPACT_ATOMS: atom_id res chain seq x y z
N MET A 1 36.07 24.87 34.50
CA MET A 1 34.67 25.13 34.07
C MET A 1 34.32 24.06 33.06
N SER A 2 33.37 23.20 33.43
CA SER A 2 33.08 21.94 32.77
C SER A 2 32.23 22.17 31.51
N ILE A 3 32.61 21.53 30.41
CA ILE A 3 31.85 21.51 29.16
C ILE A 3 30.72 20.48 29.34
N SER A 4 29.48 20.95 29.31
CA SER A 4 28.28 20.12 29.39
C SER A 4 28.08 19.36 28.09
N SER A 5 28.20 18.04 28.18
CA SER A 5 27.71 17.06 27.21
C SER A 5 26.19 17.25 27.02
N LEU A 6 25.76 17.53 25.80
CA LEU A 6 24.36 17.47 25.41
C LEU A 6 24.03 16.01 25.09
N GLY A 7 23.13 15.47 25.92
CA GLY A 7 22.81 14.06 26.04
C GLY A 7 22.35 13.39 24.75
N ASP A 8 22.76 12.12 24.65
CA ASP A 8 22.10 11.07 23.90
C ASP A 8 20.57 11.16 24.08
N ILE A 9 19.86 11.34 22.97
CA ILE A 9 18.42 11.12 22.92
C ILE A 9 18.24 9.61 22.90
N SER A 10 17.96 9.04 24.07
CA SER A 10 17.69 7.62 24.25
C SER A 10 16.50 7.18 23.39
N ALA A 11 16.75 6.22 22.50
CA ALA A 11 15.73 5.38 21.90
C ALA A 11 15.11 4.48 22.97
N ASN A 12 14.07 4.94 23.66
CA ASN A 12 13.12 4.09 24.40
C ASN A 12 12.04 4.96 25.07
N ASP A 13 10.93 5.22 24.36
CA ASP A 13 9.59 5.25 24.97
C ASP A 13 8.45 5.23 23.93
N ALA A 14 8.62 4.50 22.82
CA ALA A 14 7.50 4.23 21.93
C ALA A 14 6.77 3.02 22.49
N SER A 15 5.63 3.21 23.16
CA SER A 15 4.74 2.11 23.51
C SER A 15 4.48 1.29 22.24
N THR A 16 4.96 0.04 22.20
CA THR A 16 4.85 -0.79 21.00
C THR A 16 3.38 -0.99 20.66
N VAL A 17 2.92 -0.44 19.53
CA VAL A 17 1.52 -0.55 19.12
C VAL A 17 1.21 -2.02 18.81
N ALA A 18 0.24 -2.58 19.53
CA ALA A 18 -0.20 -3.96 19.33
C ALA A 18 -1.02 -4.09 18.03
N LEU A 19 -0.34 -4.45 16.95
CA LEU A 19 -0.95 -4.68 15.63
C LEU A 19 -1.61 -6.06 15.55
N ALA A 20 -2.63 -6.15 14.71
CA ALA A 20 -3.24 -7.41 14.32
C ALA A 20 -3.69 -7.38 12.87
N ALA A 21 -3.81 -8.54 12.24
CA ALA A 21 -4.40 -8.70 10.92
C ALA A 21 -5.18 -10.02 10.89
N ASN A 22 -6.40 -10.00 10.33
CA ASN A 22 -7.23 -11.20 10.16
C ASN A 22 -7.38 -12.05 11.44
N GLY A 23 -7.53 -11.38 12.59
CA GLY A 23 -7.68 -12.05 13.90
C GLY A 23 -6.39 -12.57 14.54
N LYS A 24 -5.23 -12.33 13.93
CA LYS A 24 -3.91 -12.71 14.47
C LYS A 24 -3.16 -11.49 14.96
N ALA A 25 -2.66 -11.52 16.20
CA ALA A 25 -1.79 -10.48 16.73
C ALA A 25 -0.37 -10.63 16.16
N LEU A 26 0.25 -9.51 15.81
CA LEU A 26 1.66 -9.48 15.43
C LEU A 26 2.51 -9.37 16.70
N SER A 27 3.63 -10.10 16.74
CA SER A 27 4.61 -9.95 17.82
C SER A 27 5.19 -8.54 17.81
N THR A 28 5.42 -7.96 18.97
CA THR A 28 6.11 -6.67 19.14
C THR A 28 7.62 -6.85 19.33
N ALA A 29 8.13 -8.08 19.25
CA ALA A 29 9.55 -8.36 19.38
C ALA A 29 10.34 -7.68 18.23
N PRO A 30 11.52 -7.08 18.49
CA PRO A 30 12.27 -6.31 17.48
C PRO A 30 12.70 -7.09 16.22
N ASP A 31 12.80 -8.41 16.33
CA ASP A 31 13.09 -9.39 15.28
C ASP A 31 11.84 -9.86 14.51
N ARG A 32 10.65 -9.38 14.90
CA ARG A 32 9.36 -9.69 14.26
C ARG A 32 8.57 -8.44 13.85
N LEU A 33 8.86 -7.29 14.45
CA LEU A 33 8.27 -6.01 14.09
C LEU A 33 9.32 -4.88 14.14
N GLY A 34 9.38 -4.08 13.09
CA GLY A 34 10.26 -2.93 12.95
C GLY A 34 9.58 -1.77 12.23
N TYR A 35 10.34 -0.72 11.92
CA TYR A 35 9.83 0.48 11.26
C TYR A 35 10.38 0.62 9.85
N LEU A 36 9.57 1.14 8.93
CA LEU A 36 10.08 1.62 7.65
C LEU A 36 11.02 2.80 7.87
N SER A 37 12.04 2.90 7.03
CA SER A 37 12.96 4.04 7.03
C SER A 37 12.39 5.18 6.17
N PRO A 38 12.16 6.38 6.75
CA PRO A 38 11.68 7.52 5.97
C PRO A 38 12.78 7.99 5.01
N THR A 39 12.37 8.41 3.82
CA THR A 39 13.26 8.96 2.79
C THR A 39 12.79 10.36 2.42
N ASP A 40 13.68 11.34 2.51
CA ASP A 40 13.44 12.68 1.97
C ASP A 40 13.46 12.61 0.43
N PRO A 41 12.39 13.01 -0.28
CA PRO A 41 12.36 12.99 -1.73
C PRO A 41 13.45 13.85 -2.42
N SER A 42 14.08 14.78 -1.70
CA SER A 42 15.13 15.66 -2.22
C SER A 42 16.48 14.95 -2.44
N VAL A 43 16.67 13.72 -1.96
CA VAL A 43 17.89 12.93 -2.19
C VAL A 43 18.14 12.58 -3.67
N GLY A 44 17.14 12.80 -4.53
CA GLY A 44 17.24 12.59 -5.97
C GLY A 44 16.91 11.16 -6.40
N VAL A 45 16.48 11.02 -7.67
CA VAL A 45 15.92 9.77 -8.20
C VAL A 45 16.92 8.61 -8.17
N GLU A 46 18.22 8.86 -8.35
CA GLU A 46 19.23 7.81 -8.29
C GLU A 46 19.38 7.22 -6.89
N ALA A 47 19.36 8.07 -5.85
CA ALA A 47 19.43 7.61 -4.46
C ALA A 47 18.14 6.87 -4.08
N ILE A 48 16.98 7.36 -4.51
CA ILE A 48 15.69 6.66 -4.37
C ILE A 48 15.76 5.29 -5.06
N GLY A 49 16.29 5.21 -6.29
CA GLY A 49 16.48 3.96 -7.03
C GLY A 49 17.38 2.96 -6.31
N ARG A 50 18.50 3.42 -5.74
CA ARG A 50 19.39 2.56 -4.94
C ARG A 50 18.68 2.02 -3.69
N LEU A 51 18.00 2.88 -2.94
CA LEU A 51 17.24 2.48 -1.75
C LEU A 51 16.14 1.46 -2.10
N TYR A 52 15.41 1.71 -3.19
CA TYR A 52 14.38 0.81 -3.69
C TYR A 52 14.95 -0.56 -4.07
N ALA A 53 16.09 -0.61 -4.78
CA ALA A 53 16.73 -1.87 -5.15
C ALA A 53 17.21 -2.64 -3.91
N THR A 54 17.76 -1.96 -2.91
CA THR A 54 18.24 -2.57 -1.67
C THR A 54 17.09 -3.08 -0.80
N GLN A 55 16.04 -2.29 -0.63
CA GLN A 55 15.00 -2.54 0.38
C GLN A 55 13.71 -3.14 -0.20
N GLY A 56 13.49 -3.05 -1.51
CA GLY A 56 12.23 -3.40 -2.16
C GLY A 56 11.13 -2.33 -2.00
N TYR A 57 11.40 -1.25 -1.26
CA TYR A 57 10.49 -0.13 -1.07
C TYR A 57 11.26 1.18 -0.87
N VAL A 58 10.56 2.31 -0.99
CA VAL A 58 11.00 3.63 -0.49
C VAL A 58 9.78 4.37 0.07
N TRP A 59 9.83 4.78 1.34
CA TRP A 59 8.82 5.63 1.95
C TRP A 59 9.21 7.10 1.80
N LEU A 60 8.64 7.77 0.80
CA LEU A 60 8.92 9.16 0.46
C LEU A 60 8.05 10.09 1.32
N LYS A 61 8.69 10.81 2.25
CA LYS A 61 8.01 11.72 3.17
C LYS A 61 7.59 13.01 2.48
N GLY A 62 6.31 13.36 2.58
CA GLY A 62 5.80 14.65 2.07
C GLY A 62 6.06 14.89 0.57
N LEU A 63 6.10 13.83 -0.24
CA LEU A 63 6.27 13.97 -1.69
C LEU A 63 5.13 14.79 -2.31
N LEU A 64 3.89 14.57 -1.88
CA LEU A 64 2.73 15.34 -2.30
C LEU A 64 2.51 16.50 -1.34
N ARG A 65 1.90 17.58 -1.83
CA ARG A 65 1.50 18.69 -0.96
C ARG A 65 0.41 18.18 -0.02
N ARG A 66 0.69 18.25 1.28
CA ARG A 66 -0.25 17.85 2.33
C ARG A 66 -1.65 18.42 2.14
N ARG A 67 -1.75 19.70 1.77
CA ARG A 67 -3.03 20.38 1.55
C ARG A 67 -3.84 19.72 0.44
N ASP A 68 -3.22 19.41 -0.70
CA ASP A 68 -3.88 18.79 -1.85
C ASP A 68 -4.42 17.39 -1.48
N VAL A 69 -3.68 16.65 -0.64
CA VAL A 69 -4.11 15.34 -0.12
C VAL A 69 -5.29 15.45 0.84
N ILE A 70 -5.25 16.41 1.78
CA ILE A 70 -6.36 16.63 2.74
C ILE A 70 -7.61 17.16 2.04
N ASP A 71 -7.47 18.03 1.04
CA ASP A 71 -8.59 18.53 0.24
C ASP A 71 -9.25 17.38 -0.54
N PHE A 72 -8.45 16.53 -1.19
CA PHE A 72 -8.97 15.35 -1.88
C PHE A 72 -9.64 14.37 -0.90
N ARG A 73 -9.07 14.17 0.29
CA ARG A 73 -9.69 13.38 1.37
C ARG A 73 -11.07 13.92 1.72
N GLY A 74 -11.18 15.22 1.99
CA GLY A 74 -12.44 15.88 2.34
C GLY A 74 -13.49 15.70 1.26
N PHE A 75 -13.11 15.88 -0.01
CA PHE A 75 -13.98 15.61 -1.15
C PHE A 75 -14.44 14.15 -1.20
N ALA A 76 -13.51 13.19 -1.14
CA ALA A 76 -13.80 11.76 -1.24
C ALA A 76 -14.72 11.29 -0.10
N ILE A 77 -14.40 11.64 1.14
CA ILE A 77 -15.21 11.26 2.32
C ILE A 77 -16.58 11.93 2.28
N SER A 78 -16.68 13.19 1.86
CA SER A 78 -17.97 13.87 1.67
C SER A 78 -18.86 13.12 0.66
N TYR A 79 -18.26 12.63 -0.43
CA TYR A 79 -18.99 11.86 -1.44
C TYR A 79 -19.53 10.53 -0.89
N LEU A 80 -18.80 9.91 0.03
CA LEU A 80 -19.21 8.67 0.70
C LEU A 80 -20.18 8.89 1.87
N ALA A 81 -20.23 10.10 2.44
CA ALA A 81 -20.97 10.41 3.67
C ALA A 81 -22.47 10.09 3.60
N SER A 82 -23.09 10.17 2.40
CA SER A 82 -24.50 9.79 2.18
C SER A 82 -24.85 8.34 2.54
N SER A 83 -23.86 7.46 2.69
CA SER A 83 -24.05 6.09 3.18
C SER A 83 -24.26 5.98 4.70
N GLY A 84 -24.05 7.08 5.44
CA GLY A 84 -24.07 7.08 6.92
C GLY A 84 -22.74 6.64 7.55
N LEU A 85 -21.67 6.44 6.76
CA LEU A 85 -20.37 5.98 7.29
C LEU A 85 -19.64 7.05 8.11
N LEU A 86 -19.95 8.33 7.89
CA LEU A 86 -19.30 9.46 8.54
C LEU A 86 -20.14 9.95 9.73
N LYS A 87 -19.50 10.29 10.85
CA LYS A 87 -20.15 10.93 11.98
C LYS A 87 -20.75 12.28 11.55
N PRO A 88 -22.07 12.52 11.77
CA PRO A 88 -22.70 13.80 11.45
C PRO A 88 -21.99 14.99 12.11
N GLU A 89 -22.08 16.16 11.48
CA GLU A 89 -21.55 17.43 12.00
C GLU A 89 -20.03 17.43 12.28
N THR A 90 -19.29 16.55 11.60
CA THR A 90 -17.83 16.55 11.62
C THR A 90 -17.27 16.96 10.27
N ASP A 91 -16.06 17.54 10.28
CA ASP A 91 -15.33 17.83 9.05
C ASP A 91 -15.02 16.51 8.31
N PRO A 92 -15.51 16.32 7.06
CA PRO A 92 -15.22 15.13 6.26
C PRO A 92 -13.72 14.87 6.05
N SER A 93 -12.89 15.91 6.05
CA SER A 93 -11.44 15.77 5.92
C SER A 93 -10.82 15.01 7.10
N ARG A 94 -11.46 15.01 8.28
CA ARG A 94 -11.03 14.20 9.43
C ARG A 94 -11.40 12.73 9.23
N GLY A 95 -12.56 12.46 8.61
CA GLY A 95 -13.04 11.10 8.36
C GLY A 95 -13.34 10.33 9.63
N ILE A 96 -14.08 10.93 10.56
CA ILE A 96 -14.50 10.28 11.81
C ILE A 96 -15.68 9.35 11.52
N ALA A 97 -15.52 8.06 11.76
CA ALA A 97 -16.56 7.05 11.54
C ALA A 97 -17.81 7.32 12.39
N SER A 98 -18.97 7.05 11.80
CA SER A 98 -20.22 6.93 12.56
C SER A 98 -20.14 5.73 13.51
N THR A 99 -20.78 5.84 14.69
CA THR A 99 -20.89 4.74 15.66
C THR A 99 -22.00 3.75 15.32
N GLY A 100 -22.89 4.12 14.38
CA GLY A 100 -24.00 3.28 13.93
C GLY A 100 -23.67 2.42 12.71
N ALA A 101 -24.59 1.53 12.35
CA ALA A 101 -24.53 0.85 11.06
C ALA A 101 -24.60 1.86 9.91
N PHE A 102 -23.89 1.58 8.81
CA PHE A 102 -23.95 2.36 7.59
C PHE A 102 -24.34 1.48 6.40
N ASP A 103 -24.88 2.09 5.35
CA ASP A 103 -25.21 1.38 4.11
C ASP A 103 -23.93 1.07 3.34
N ARG A 104 -23.37 -0.11 3.62
CA ARG A 104 -22.15 -0.59 2.96
C ARG A 104 -22.31 -0.69 1.44
N LYS A 105 -23.47 -1.14 0.95
CA LYS A 105 -23.70 -1.28 -0.51
C LYS A 105 -23.72 0.09 -1.19
N LEU A 106 -24.29 1.11 -0.56
CA LEU A 106 -24.25 2.47 -1.08
C LEU A 106 -22.83 3.05 -1.03
N ALA A 107 -22.09 2.87 0.07
CA ALA A 107 -20.70 3.30 0.19
C ALA A 107 -19.83 2.68 -0.92
N ASP A 108 -19.97 1.39 -1.15
CA ASP A 108 -19.26 0.64 -2.18
C ASP A 108 -19.59 1.15 -3.60
N ARG A 109 -20.88 1.39 -3.90
CA ARG A 109 -21.29 2.00 -5.18
C ARG A 109 -20.71 3.40 -5.37
N ARG A 110 -20.69 4.23 -4.32
CA ARG A 110 -20.12 5.58 -4.38
C ARG A 110 -18.60 5.53 -4.58
N LEU A 111 -17.90 4.63 -3.91
CA LEU A 111 -16.48 4.39 -4.13
C LEU A 111 -16.22 4.02 -5.60
N MET A 112 -17.06 3.15 -6.19
CA MET A 112 -16.96 2.78 -7.60
C MET A 112 -17.16 3.97 -8.55
N SER A 113 -18.09 4.89 -8.26
CA SER A 113 -18.21 6.12 -9.04
C SER A 113 -16.99 7.03 -8.88
N LEU A 114 -16.48 7.17 -7.65
CA LEU A 114 -15.32 8.01 -7.34
C LEU A 114 -14.06 7.54 -8.08
N VAL A 115 -13.77 6.23 -8.11
CA VAL A 115 -12.57 5.70 -8.79
C VAL A 115 -12.59 5.85 -10.32
N ARG A 116 -13.74 6.20 -10.90
CA ARG A 116 -13.90 6.50 -12.34
C ARG A 116 -13.93 8.01 -12.62
N SER A 117 -13.83 8.85 -11.59
CA SER A 117 -13.98 10.30 -11.74
C SER A 117 -12.69 10.96 -12.22
N SER A 118 -12.83 12.07 -12.94
CA SER A 118 -11.69 12.93 -13.32
C SER A 118 -10.99 13.55 -12.11
N ALA A 119 -11.70 13.76 -11.00
CA ALA A 119 -11.13 14.25 -9.74
C ALA A 119 -10.10 13.25 -9.18
N TYR A 120 -10.44 11.96 -9.15
CA TYR A 120 -9.50 10.92 -8.73
C TYR A 120 -8.38 10.71 -9.75
N GLU A 121 -8.70 10.75 -11.05
CA GLU A 121 -7.68 10.73 -12.10
C GLU A 121 -6.61 11.82 -11.90
N GLY A 122 -7.06 13.06 -11.66
CA GLY A 122 -6.19 14.21 -11.40
C GLY A 122 -5.40 14.08 -10.10
N PHE A 123 -5.98 13.50 -9.04
CA PHE A 123 -5.26 13.22 -7.80
C PHE A 123 -4.11 12.23 -8.02
N CYS A 124 -4.34 11.15 -8.78
CA CYS A 124 -3.31 10.16 -9.07
C CYS A 124 -2.25 10.66 -10.07
N ALA A 125 -2.61 11.58 -10.96
CA ALA A 125 -1.72 12.13 -11.99
C ALA A 125 -1.08 13.47 -11.60
N GLN A 126 -0.97 13.76 -10.29
CA GLN A 126 -0.39 15.01 -9.79
C GLN A 126 1.01 15.25 -10.39
N PRO A 127 1.32 16.47 -10.90
CA PRO A 127 2.54 16.70 -11.67
C PRO A 127 3.85 16.34 -10.95
N ARG A 128 3.89 16.46 -9.62
CA ARG A 128 5.09 16.11 -8.83
C ARG A 128 5.32 14.59 -8.78
N LEU A 129 4.26 13.80 -8.69
CA LEU A 129 4.35 12.34 -8.73
C LEU A 129 4.71 11.87 -10.14
N SER A 130 4.02 12.35 -11.17
CA SER A 130 4.29 11.95 -12.56
C SER A 130 5.74 12.23 -12.97
N ARG A 131 6.28 13.42 -12.64
CA ARG A 131 7.70 13.73 -12.92
C ARG A 131 8.68 12.83 -12.19
N LEU A 132 8.40 12.48 -10.93
CA LEU A 132 9.23 11.52 -10.20
C LEU A 132 9.18 10.15 -10.89
N MET A 133 7.98 9.69 -11.25
CA MET A 133 7.79 8.38 -11.87
C MET A 133 8.44 8.31 -13.24
N ASP A 134 8.36 9.36 -14.06
CA ASP A 134 9.07 9.43 -15.35
C ASP A 134 10.59 9.20 -15.15
N ALA A 135 11.19 9.96 -14.23
CA ALA A 135 12.60 9.79 -13.90
C ALA A 135 12.90 8.39 -13.33
N PHE A 136 12.02 7.86 -12.48
CA PHE A 136 12.22 6.61 -11.75
C PHE A 136 12.11 5.37 -12.64
N VAL A 137 11.16 5.35 -13.59
CA VAL A 137 11.00 4.25 -14.56
C VAL A 137 11.94 4.39 -15.77
N GLY A 138 12.73 5.47 -15.83
CA GLY A 138 13.73 5.71 -16.86
C GLY A 138 13.16 6.12 -18.21
N GLY A 139 12.09 6.93 -18.23
CA GLY A 139 11.43 7.37 -19.46
C GLY A 139 10.06 7.99 -19.19
N LEU A 140 9.18 8.02 -20.20
CA LEU A 140 7.79 8.41 -19.95
C LEU A 140 7.10 7.31 -19.14
N SER A 141 6.42 7.68 -18.07
CA SER A 141 5.67 6.74 -17.24
C SER A 141 4.25 6.52 -17.77
N TYR A 142 3.83 5.26 -17.80
CA TYR A 142 2.44 4.85 -17.98
C TYR A 142 1.78 4.65 -16.62
N LEU A 143 0.82 5.51 -16.29
CA LEU A 143 -0.06 5.32 -15.13
C LEU A 143 -1.19 4.35 -15.50
N HIS A 144 -1.22 3.19 -14.85
CA HIS A 144 -2.24 2.17 -15.09
C HIS A 144 -3.66 2.70 -14.90
N LYS A 145 -4.57 2.30 -15.80
CA LYS A 145 -5.99 2.66 -15.72
C LYS A 145 -6.69 2.06 -14.50
N ARG A 146 -6.23 0.90 -14.07
CA ARG A 146 -6.71 0.19 -12.88
C ARG A 146 -6.09 0.79 -11.62
N LYS A 147 -6.82 1.70 -10.99
CA LYS A 147 -6.42 2.42 -9.77
C LYS A 147 -7.33 2.03 -8.62
N ILE A 148 -6.75 1.51 -7.55
CA ILE A 148 -7.53 0.99 -6.42
C ILE A 148 -7.62 2.08 -5.36
N MET A 149 -8.82 2.30 -4.82
CA MET A 149 -9.03 3.14 -3.63
C MET A 149 -9.71 2.30 -2.56
N ARG A 150 -9.26 2.42 -1.31
CA ARG A 150 -9.83 1.64 -0.21
C ARG A 150 -10.16 2.56 0.95
N PHE A 151 -11.37 2.46 1.47
CA PHE A 151 -11.69 2.94 2.81
C PHE A 151 -11.71 1.77 3.78
N THR A 152 -11.31 1.98 5.03
CA THR A 152 -11.35 0.95 6.08
C THR A 152 -11.86 1.57 7.38
N MET A 153 -12.99 1.05 7.85
CA MET A 153 -13.62 1.49 9.08
C MET A 153 -12.85 0.97 10.30
N PRO A 154 -12.81 1.71 11.41
CA PRO A 154 -12.38 1.17 12.70
C PRO A 154 -13.12 -0.14 13.02
N GLY A 155 -12.40 -1.12 13.56
CA GLY A 155 -12.95 -2.43 13.94
C GLY A 155 -13.15 -3.41 12.77
N THR A 156 -12.77 -3.06 11.53
CA THR A 156 -12.86 -4.00 10.40
C THR A 156 -11.95 -5.21 10.65
N THR A 157 -12.53 -6.41 10.70
CA THR A 157 -11.82 -7.65 11.07
C THR A 157 -10.99 -8.26 9.94
N THR A 158 -11.34 -7.95 8.69
CA THR A 158 -10.62 -8.42 7.50
C THR A 158 -9.58 -7.38 7.07
N ALA A 159 -8.34 -7.81 6.94
CA ALA A 159 -7.24 -7.01 6.42
C ALA A 159 -6.75 -7.60 5.10
N THR A 160 -6.15 -6.77 4.25
CA THR A 160 -5.46 -7.23 3.03
C THR A 160 -4.45 -8.32 3.40
N PRO A 161 -4.59 -9.55 2.87
CA PRO A 161 -3.65 -10.63 3.11
C PRO A 161 -2.25 -10.26 2.62
N ALA A 162 -1.23 -10.88 3.20
CA ALA A 162 0.13 -10.75 2.73
C ALA A 162 0.28 -11.34 1.32
N HIS A 163 0.79 -10.54 0.39
CA HIS A 163 1.04 -10.91 -1.00
C HIS A 163 2.08 -9.96 -1.60
N TYR A 164 2.58 -10.25 -2.80
CA TYR A 164 3.28 -9.26 -3.63
C TYR A 164 2.48 -9.03 -4.92
N ASP A 165 2.59 -7.85 -5.51
CA ASP A 165 1.70 -7.37 -6.57
C ASP A 165 1.85 -8.16 -7.89
N LEU A 166 3.06 -8.63 -8.23
CA LEU A 166 3.32 -9.30 -9.50
C LEU A 166 2.47 -10.55 -9.73
N VAL A 167 2.00 -11.24 -8.67
CA VAL A 167 1.11 -12.40 -8.81
C VAL A 167 -0.13 -12.09 -9.66
N TYR A 168 -0.59 -10.83 -9.62
CA TYR A 168 -1.76 -10.33 -10.34
C TYR A 168 -1.42 -9.61 -11.66
N LEU A 169 -0.14 -9.30 -11.90
CA LEU A 169 0.37 -8.46 -12.99
C LEU A 169 1.29 -9.21 -13.97
N ARG A 170 1.31 -10.54 -13.93
CA ARG A 170 2.19 -11.40 -14.75
C ARG A 170 2.00 -11.32 -16.27
N GLY A 171 0.96 -10.65 -16.76
CA GLY A 171 0.64 -10.57 -18.18
C GLY A 171 1.37 -9.47 -18.93
N GLY A 172 2.36 -8.83 -18.32
CA GLY A 172 3.20 -7.80 -18.93
C GLY A 172 4.58 -7.75 -18.28
N THR A 173 5.17 -6.55 -18.24
CA THR A 173 6.49 -6.34 -17.63
C THR A 173 6.52 -6.65 -16.14
N ASN A 174 7.69 -7.07 -15.64
CA ASN A 174 7.98 -7.14 -14.21
C ASN A 174 8.62 -5.86 -13.66
N ARG A 175 8.75 -4.80 -14.48
CA ARG A 175 9.29 -3.49 -14.11
C ARG A 175 8.21 -2.51 -13.64
N VAL A 176 7.06 -3.04 -13.20
CA VAL A 176 5.97 -2.25 -12.62
C VAL A 176 6.37 -1.76 -11.23
N VAL A 177 5.97 -0.54 -10.88
CA VAL A 177 6.18 0.07 -9.57
C VAL A 177 4.83 0.45 -8.99
N THR A 178 4.54 -0.01 -7.78
CA THR A 178 3.33 0.39 -7.08
C THR A 178 3.63 1.59 -6.19
N ALA A 179 2.81 2.63 -6.29
CA ALA A 179 2.75 3.75 -5.37
C ALA A 179 1.51 3.61 -4.48
N TRP A 180 1.75 3.38 -3.18
CA TRP A 180 0.72 3.47 -2.16
C TRP A 180 0.69 4.86 -1.55
N ILE A 181 -0.49 5.46 -1.48
CA ILE A 181 -0.67 6.84 -1.01
C ILE A 181 -1.75 6.86 0.08
N PRO A 182 -1.40 7.21 1.33
CA PRO A 182 -2.37 7.50 2.36
C PRO A 182 -3.09 8.81 2.01
N ILE A 183 -4.42 8.77 1.91
CA ILE A 183 -5.25 9.95 1.64
C ILE A 183 -5.70 10.49 2.99
N GLY A 184 -4.77 11.10 3.72
CA GLY A 184 -4.91 11.50 5.12
C GLY A 184 -3.78 10.97 6.00
N ASP A 185 -3.68 11.47 7.22
CA ASP A 185 -2.79 10.84 8.21
C ASP A 185 -3.30 9.43 8.52
N THR A 186 -2.36 8.49 8.62
CA THR A 186 -2.60 7.08 8.90
C THR A 186 -1.57 6.63 9.93
N PRO A 187 -1.80 6.92 11.23
CA PRO A 187 -1.00 6.36 12.31
C PRO A 187 -1.01 4.84 12.28
N ILE A 188 -0.04 4.20 12.92
CA ILE A 188 0.18 2.75 12.89
C ILE A 188 -1.08 1.96 13.26
N ASP A 189 -1.85 2.43 14.26
CA ASP A 189 -3.07 1.76 14.72
C ASP A 189 -4.24 1.84 13.72
N MET A 190 -4.18 2.72 12.72
CA MET A 190 -5.24 2.89 11.71
C MET A 190 -5.18 1.84 10.59
N GLY A 191 -4.19 0.94 10.64
CA GLY A 191 -4.13 -0.19 9.71
C GLY A 191 -3.47 0.15 8.38
N GLY A 192 -2.39 0.93 8.38
CA GLY A 192 -1.59 1.20 7.17
C GLY A 192 -1.00 -0.07 6.54
N LEU A 193 -0.32 0.06 5.40
CA LEU A 193 0.43 -1.07 4.85
C LEU A 193 1.63 -1.41 5.74
N VAL A 194 1.92 -2.70 5.85
CA VAL A 194 3.13 -3.26 6.44
C VAL A 194 3.87 -4.05 5.38
N TYR A 195 5.20 -4.08 5.47
CA TYR A 195 6.08 -4.71 4.49
C TYR A 195 6.96 -5.75 5.15
N LEU A 196 7.10 -6.93 4.55
CA LEU A 196 7.98 -7.96 5.09
C LEU A 196 9.43 -7.65 4.69
N GLU A 197 10.30 -7.39 5.65
CA GLU A 197 11.65 -6.88 5.41
C GLU A 197 12.48 -7.81 4.50
N GLY A 198 13.05 -7.24 3.44
CA GLY A 198 13.86 -7.97 2.45
C GLY A 198 13.10 -8.93 1.54
N SER A 199 11.77 -8.98 1.63
CA SER A 199 10.96 -9.98 0.94
C SER A 199 10.87 -9.81 -0.58
N HIS A 200 11.27 -8.66 -1.14
CA HIS A 200 11.34 -8.48 -2.59
C HIS A 200 12.32 -9.43 -3.26
N ALA A 201 13.45 -9.75 -2.60
CA ALA A 201 14.41 -10.74 -3.10
C ALA A 201 13.82 -12.15 -3.08
N VAL A 202 13.08 -12.47 -2.02
CA VAL A 202 12.33 -13.73 -1.89
C VAL A 202 11.27 -13.84 -2.98
N GLY A 203 10.45 -12.79 -3.16
CA GLY A 203 9.41 -12.73 -4.19
C GLY A 203 9.98 -12.90 -5.60
N ALA A 204 11.13 -12.28 -5.90
CA ALA A 204 11.80 -12.45 -7.18
C ALA A 204 12.30 -13.88 -7.41
N ALA A 205 12.89 -14.51 -6.39
CA ALA A 205 13.33 -15.91 -6.47
C ALA A 205 12.14 -16.86 -6.63
N MET A 206 11.04 -16.60 -5.92
CA MET A 206 9.81 -17.36 -6.06
C MET A 206 9.25 -17.23 -7.48
N GLU A 207 9.16 -16.02 -8.03
CA GLU A 207 8.66 -15.79 -9.40
C GLU A 207 9.55 -16.42 -10.49
N ALA A 208 10.87 -16.41 -10.32
CA ALA A 208 11.78 -17.12 -11.22
C ALA A 208 11.50 -18.63 -11.23
N ARG A 209 11.26 -19.22 -10.06
CA ARG A 209 10.86 -20.63 -9.94
C ARG A 209 9.49 -20.88 -10.56
N PHE A 210 8.49 -20.05 -10.27
CA PHE A 210 7.15 -20.17 -10.83
C PHE A 210 7.15 -20.11 -12.36
N SER A 211 7.95 -19.21 -12.93
CA SER A 211 8.11 -19.08 -14.38
C SER A 211 8.71 -20.36 -14.99
N SER A 212 9.70 -20.96 -14.33
CA SER A 212 10.30 -22.23 -14.73
C SER A 212 9.28 -23.38 -14.66
N ASP A 213 8.57 -23.51 -13.54
CA ASP A 213 7.60 -24.59 -13.29
C ASP A 213 6.38 -24.50 -14.24
N ASN A 214 6.10 -23.31 -14.77
CA ASN A 214 4.99 -23.05 -15.68
C ASN A 214 5.39 -22.94 -17.16
N ALA A 215 6.64 -23.17 -17.52
CA ALA A 215 7.12 -22.99 -18.90
C ALA A 215 6.34 -23.82 -19.93
N GLY A 216 5.82 -24.98 -19.52
CA GLY A 216 5.01 -25.87 -20.36
C GLY A 216 3.50 -25.65 -20.33
N LEU A 217 2.99 -24.64 -19.61
CA LEU A 217 1.57 -24.31 -19.57
C LEU A 217 1.17 -23.38 -20.72
N ASP A 218 -0.11 -23.35 -21.04
CA ASP A 218 -0.64 -22.38 -22.00
C ASP A 218 -0.48 -20.93 -21.49
N PRO A 219 -0.34 -19.93 -22.38
CA PRO A 219 -0.10 -18.54 -21.97
C PRO A 219 -1.10 -17.99 -20.94
N GLU A 220 -2.39 -18.31 -21.09
CA GLU A 220 -3.44 -17.87 -20.16
C GLU A 220 -3.28 -18.47 -18.76
N GLU A 221 -2.88 -19.74 -18.68
CA GLU A 221 -2.64 -20.41 -17.41
C GLU A 221 -1.37 -19.91 -16.72
N ARG A 222 -0.33 -19.57 -17.48
CA ARG A 222 0.94 -19.02 -16.95
C ARG A 222 0.76 -17.72 -16.18
N VAL A 223 -0.14 -16.87 -16.64
CA VAL A 223 -0.36 -15.54 -16.04
C VAL A 223 -1.41 -15.55 -14.94
N SER A 224 -2.12 -16.66 -14.74
CA SER A 224 -3.18 -16.78 -13.73
C SER A 224 -2.61 -16.82 -12.31
N ALA A 225 -3.20 -16.00 -11.42
CA ALA A 225 -2.90 -16.03 -9.98
C ALA A 225 -3.46 -17.27 -9.27
N TYR A 226 -4.19 -18.14 -9.97
CA TYR A 226 -4.90 -19.30 -9.40
C TYR A 226 -4.59 -20.62 -10.10
N ASN A 227 -3.50 -20.70 -10.88
CA ASN A 227 -3.15 -21.95 -11.54
C ASN A 227 -2.67 -23.03 -10.55
N ARG A 228 -2.54 -24.28 -11.03
CA ARG A 228 -2.18 -25.43 -10.19
C ARG A 228 -0.87 -25.25 -9.41
N ASN A 229 0.05 -24.44 -9.92
CA ASN A 229 1.38 -24.18 -9.34
C ASN A 229 1.40 -22.94 -8.42
N MET A 230 0.27 -22.23 -8.26
CA MET A 230 0.10 -21.16 -7.27
C MET A 230 -0.28 -21.68 -5.87
N SER A 231 -0.86 -22.87 -5.77
CA SER A 231 -1.34 -23.42 -4.48
C SER A 231 -0.20 -23.89 -3.58
N GLU A 232 0.86 -24.43 -4.18
CA GLU A 232 2.04 -24.94 -3.46
C GLU A 232 3.04 -23.80 -3.23
N GLY A 233 2.88 -23.01 -2.16
CA GLY A 233 3.95 -22.07 -1.78
C GLY A 233 3.60 -20.83 -0.95
N GLY A 234 2.33 -20.57 -0.60
CA GLY A 234 1.98 -19.48 0.33
C GLY A 234 2.23 -18.06 -0.21
N TRP A 235 1.86 -17.84 -1.47
CA TRP A 235 1.95 -16.56 -2.19
C TRP A 235 0.97 -15.50 -1.66
N VAL A 236 -0.12 -15.96 -1.06
CA VAL A 236 -1.10 -15.14 -0.35
C VAL A 236 -1.31 -15.76 1.04
N SER A 237 -1.06 -15.01 2.11
CA SER A 237 -1.26 -15.49 3.49
C SER A 237 -2.10 -14.53 4.31
N LYS A 238 -3.08 -15.06 5.05
CA LYS A 238 -3.80 -14.30 6.08
C LYS A 238 -3.10 -14.35 7.45
N ASP A 239 -2.11 -15.22 7.62
CA ASP A 239 -1.33 -15.39 8.84
C ASP A 239 0.01 -14.67 8.68
N LEU A 240 0.03 -13.39 9.07
CA LEU A 240 1.22 -12.53 9.01
C LEU A 240 2.32 -13.01 9.98
N PRO A 241 2.03 -13.39 11.24
CA PRO A 241 3.03 -13.96 12.14
C PRO A 241 3.73 -15.20 11.56
N ALA A 242 2.96 -16.18 11.07
CA ALA A 242 3.54 -17.39 10.48
C ALA A 242 4.41 -17.08 9.25
N MET A 243 4.11 -16.00 8.53
CA MET A 243 4.91 -15.56 7.39
C MET A 243 6.24 -14.94 7.81
N ALA A 244 6.25 -14.13 8.87
CA ALA A 244 7.47 -13.61 9.48
C ALA A 244 8.37 -14.76 9.98
N ASP A 245 7.79 -15.76 10.64
CA ASP A 245 8.53 -16.95 11.10
C ASP A 245 9.08 -17.77 9.92
N ARG A 246 8.29 -17.97 8.87
CA ARG A 246 8.68 -18.74 7.68
C ARG A 246 9.90 -18.16 6.98
N PHE A 247 9.99 -16.84 6.89
CA PHE A 247 11.09 -16.14 6.22
C PHE A 247 12.15 -15.62 7.19
N ASP A 248 12.02 -15.95 8.47
CA ASP A 248 12.85 -15.49 9.59
C ASP A 248 13.21 -14.01 9.50
N THR A 249 12.18 -13.18 9.42
CA THR A 249 12.30 -11.74 9.25
C THR A 249 11.16 -11.04 10.01
N ARG A 250 11.07 -9.72 9.84
CA ARG A 250 10.09 -8.88 10.53
C ARG A 250 9.17 -8.12 9.57
N TRP A 251 7.99 -7.77 10.07
CA TRP A 251 7.12 -6.80 9.42
C TRP A 251 7.59 -5.38 9.74
N LEU A 252 7.57 -4.50 8.75
CA LEU A 252 7.91 -3.09 8.87
C LEU A 252 6.63 -2.27 8.81
N MET A 253 6.40 -1.46 9.84
CA MET A 253 5.26 -0.54 9.97
C MET A 253 5.71 0.92 9.90
N ALA A 254 4.77 1.86 9.74
CA ALA A 254 5.07 3.28 9.78
C ALA A 254 3.85 4.10 10.19
N ASP A 255 4.10 5.26 10.79
CA ASP A 255 3.13 6.34 10.97
C ASP A 255 3.12 7.19 9.71
N TYR A 256 2.21 6.87 8.79
CA TYR A 256 2.11 7.60 7.54
C TYR A 256 1.38 8.92 7.72
N GLU A 257 1.77 9.93 6.96
CA GLU A 257 1.15 11.25 6.99
C GLU A 257 0.60 11.64 5.62
N ALA A 258 -0.42 12.50 5.60
CA ALA A 258 -0.91 13.08 4.36
C ALA A 258 0.23 13.82 3.64
N GLY A 259 0.53 13.39 2.41
CA GLY A 259 1.66 13.86 1.62
C GLY A 259 2.68 12.75 1.32
N ASP A 260 2.70 11.70 2.13
CA ASP A 260 3.62 10.58 1.92
C ASP A 260 3.25 9.74 0.70
N VAL A 261 4.24 9.07 0.13
CA VAL A 261 4.06 8.04 -0.90
C VAL A 261 5.03 6.90 -0.62
N VAL A 262 4.54 5.66 -0.63
CA VAL A 262 5.41 4.48 -0.58
C VAL A 262 5.50 3.88 -1.96
N LEU A 263 6.70 3.88 -2.54
CA LEU A 263 7.00 3.10 -3.74
C LEU A 263 7.42 1.70 -3.31
N HIS A 264 6.87 0.64 -3.90
CA HIS A 264 7.33 -0.72 -3.63
C HIS A 264 7.43 -1.60 -4.88
N SER A 265 8.40 -2.51 -4.81
CA SER A 265 8.70 -3.54 -5.79
C SER A 265 7.47 -4.40 -6.06
N PRO A 266 7.23 -4.84 -7.30
CA PRO A 266 6.12 -5.73 -7.59
C PRO A 266 6.34 -7.10 -6.93
N TYR A 267 7.55 -7.38 -6.45
CA TYR A 267 7.92 -8.56 -5.67
C TYR A 267 7.83 -8.37 -4.15
N MET A 268 7.60 -7.14 -3.68
CA MET A 268 7.61 -6.83 -2.25
C MET A 268 6.37 -7.42 -1.57
N ILE A 269 6.58 -8.30 -0.60
CA ILE A 269 5.50 -8.86 0.19
C ILE A 269 5.01 -7.80 1.16
N HIS A 270 3.73 -7.48 1.06
CA HIS A 270 3.07 -6.48 1.87
C HIS A 270 1.67 -6.93 2.26
N ALA A 271 1.15 -6.34 3.33
CA ALA A 271 -0.18 -6.59 3.87
C ALA A 271 -0.73 -5.30 4.49
N SER A 272 -1.98 -5.32 4.94
CA SER A 272 -2.48 -4.27 5.84
C SER A 272 -2.79 -4.85 7.22
N THR A 273 -2.87 -3.99 8.22
CA THR A 273 -3.34 -4.37 9.56
C THR A 273 -4.76 -3.87 9.83
N THR A 274 -5.37 -4.37 10.90
CA THR A 274 -6.71 -3.96 11.35
C THR A 274 -6.69 -2.50 11.76
N ASN A 275 -7.65 -1.72 11.25
CA ASN A 275 -7.89 -0.37 11.75
C ASN A 275 -8.47 -0.44 13.17
N ARG A 276 -7.67 -0.05 14.15
CA ARG A 276 -7.97 0.04 15.58
C ARG A 276 -7.95 1.49 16.08
N SER A 277 -8.04 2.46 15.18
CA SER A 277 -7.97 3.89 15.50
C SER A 277 -8.86 4.24 16.68
N VAL A 278 -8.23 4.69 17.77
CA VAL A 278 -8.92 5.07 19.01
C VAL A 278 -9.84 6.28 18.81
N ASP A 279 -9.45 7.18 17.89
CA ASP A 279 -10.21 8.36 17.51
C ASP A 279 -11.35 8.06 16.52
N GLY A 280 -11.56 6.78 16.18
CA GLY A 280 -12.59 6.35 15.25
C GLY A 280 -12.33 6.80 13.81
N LEU A 281 -11.08 6.93 13.40
CA LEU A 281 -10.74 7.47 12.08
C LEU A 281 -10.85 6.41 10.97
N ILE A 282 -11.44 6.82 9.85
CA ILE A 282 -11.54 6.02 8.63
C ILE A 282 -10.21 6.13 7.87
N ARG A 283 -9.53 4.99 7.66
CA ARG A 283 -8.39 4.93 6.75
C ARG A 283 -8.89 5.12 5.33
N LEU A 284 -8.28 6.00 4.56
CA LEU A 284 -8.50 6.13 3.12
C LEU A 284 -7.14 6.10 2.43
N SER A 285 -6.99 5.26 1.42
CA SER A 285 -5.74 5.12 0.68
C SER A 285 -5.99 4.80 -0.78
N THR A 286 -4.97 4.98 -1.61
CA THR A 286 -4.96 4.51 -2.99
C THR A 286 -3.70 3.73 -3.32
N ASP A 287 -3.86 2.72 -4.16
CA ASP A 287 -2.81 1.88 -4.72
C ASP A 287 -2.82 2.08 -6.25
N ILE A 288 -1.80 2.76 -6.78
CA ILE A 288 -1.64 3.01 -8.22
C ILE A 288 -0.33 2.44 -8.74
N ARG A 289 -0.29 2.08 -10.02
CA ARG A 289 0.86 1.41 -10.63
C ARG A 289 1.39 2.21 -11.80
N TYR A 290 2.71 2.24 -11.91
CA TYR A 290 3.45 2.85 -13.00
C TYR A 290 4.37 1.81 -13.65
N GLN A 291 4.61 1.97 -14.95
CA GLN A 291 5.70 1.32 -15.68
C GLN A 291 6.23 2.29 -16.74
N ASN A 292 7.30 1.95 -17.45
CA ASN A 292 7.69 2.71 -18.63
C ASN A 292 6.63 2.50 -19.74
N VAL A 293 6.30 3.54 -20.52
CA VAL A 293 5.34 3.43 -21.64
C VAL A 293 5.78 2.43 -22.72
N ASP A 294 7.08 2.19 -22.85
CA ASP A 294 7.65 1.25 -23.84
C ASP A 294 7.69 -0.20 -23.33
N ASP A 295 7.41 -0.43 -22.05
CA ASP A 295 7.32 -1.77 -21.47
C ASP A 295 5.96 -2.43 -21.83
N GLU A 296 5.95 -3.76 -21.98
CA GLU A 296 4.72 -4.52 -22.22
C GLU A 296 3.70 -4.34 -21.07
N ILE A 297 2.46 -3.99 -21.42
CA ILE A 297 1.37 -3.74 -20.47
C ILE A 297 0.51 -5.00 -20.36
N ASP A 298 0.23 -5.42 -19.12
CA ASP A 298 -0.77 -6.46 -18.86
C ASP A 298 -2.17 -5.97 -19.23
N ALA A 299 -2.70 -6.46 -20.35
CA ALA A 299 -4.00 -6.05 -20.88
C ALA A 299 -5.17 -6.29 -19.89
N ARG A 300 -5.01 -7.21 -18.94
CA ARG A 300 -6.02 -7.48 -17.88
C ARG A 300 -6.21 -6.27 -16.96
N TRP A 301 -5.19 -5.42 -16.85
CA TRP A 301 -5.19 -4.19 -16.07
C TRP A 301 -5.64 -2.95 -16.87
N GLY A 302 -6.07 -3.13 -18.13
CA GLY A 302 -6.55 -2.06 -19.01
C GLY A 302 -7.96 -1.51 -18.72
N LYS A 303 -8.58 -1.88 -17.58
CA LYS A 303 -9.94 -1.46 -17.19
C LYS A 303 -9.93 -0.79 -15.82
N HIS A 304 -10.91 0.07 -15.55
CA HIS A 304 -11.09 0.63 -14.20
C HIS A 304 -11.36 -0.48 -13.18
N TRP A 305 -10.93 -0.24 -11.94
CA TRP A 305 -11.14 -1.15 -10.82
C TRP A 305 -12.64 -1.32 -10.47
N SER A 306 -12.99 -2.53 -10.04
CA SER A 306 -14.28 -2.93 -9.49
C SER A 306 -14.10 -3.82 -8.25
N LEU A 307 -15.09 -3.85 -7.35
CA LEU A 307 -15.00 -4.61 -6.09
C LEU A 307 -15.01 -6.13 -6.31
N ASP A 308 -15.64 -6.60 -7.38
CA ASP A 308 -15.83 -8.03 -7.69
C ASP A 308 -14.73 -8.57 -8.62
N ASP A 309 -13.65 -7.81 -8.83
CA ASP A 309 -12.58 -8.24 -9.70
C ASP A 309 -11.82 -9.41 -9.07
N MET A 310 -11.82 -10.54 -9.77
CA MET A 310 -11.13 -11.78 -9.38
C MET A 310 -9.75 -11.89 -10.04
N LEU A 311 -9.13 -10.75 -10.40
CA LEU A 311 -7.77 -10.73 -10.96
C LEU A 311 -6.75 -10.94 -9.85
#